data_AF-A0A2L2YPS7-F1
#
_entry.id   AF-A0A2L2YPS7-F1
#
_cell.length_a   1.000
_cell.length_b   1.000
_cell.length_c   1.000
_cell.angle_alpha   90.00
_cell.angle_beta   90.00
_cell.angle_gamma   90.00
#
_symmetry.space_group_name_H-M   'P 1'
#
loop_
_entity.id
_entity.type
_entity.pdbx_description
1 polymer ?
#
loop_
_entity_poly.entity_id
_entity_poly.type
_entity_poly.pdbx_seq_one_letter_code
_entity_poly.pdbx_strand_id
1 'polypeptide(L)'
;CNIEECLLKLRDPDPVNEGDIKIFCARTAEGLGCLDRCLDSPLYQATSPFVMGGVKQLLSEICAPGSSLGKRYLQESKCLNHQNTTVMDCAASMIDKYPALIQRPDPDSIIKVFCCSIDRTGECISERVHKDCGRSASKLVSEMMGKAFYPINQVICYYNDPSKCPQF
;
A
#
# COMPACT_ATOMS: atom_id res chain seq x y z
N CYS A 1 -16.74 12.13 12.68
CA CYS A 1 -15.44 11.60 12.21
C CYS A 1 -14.86 12.60 11.21
N ASN A 2 -13.57 12.90 11.28
CA ASN A 2 -12.85 13.62 10.23
C ASN A 2 -11.85 12.66 9.56
N ILE A 3 -12.14 12.25 8.32
CA ILE A 3 -11.28 11.30 7.57
C ILE A 3 -9.91 11.91 7.29
N GLU A 4 -9.85 13.21 6.99
CA GLU A 4 -8.61 13.91 6.71
C GLU A 4 -7.66 13.88 7.92
N GLU A 5 -8.20 14.07 9.12
CA GLU A 5 -7.45 13.96 10.37
C GLU A 5 -6.90 12.53 10.58
N CYS A 6 -7.69 11.50 10.27
CA CYS A 6 -7.21 10.11 10.34
C CYS A 6 -6.08 9.85 9.32
N LEU A 7 -6.19 10.38 8.10
CA LEU A 7 -5.18 10.23 7.06
C LEU A 7 -3.89 10.98 7.39
N LEU A 8 -3.97 12.13 8.06
CA LEU A 8 -2.79 12.86 8.53
C LEU A 8 -1.93 12.02 9.47
N LYS A 9 -2.54 11.19 10.33
CA LYS A 9 -1.81 10.27 11.23
C LYS A 9 -1.08 9.13 10.49
N LEU A 10 -1.43 8.89 9.22
CA LEU A 10 -0.78 7.90 8.36
C LEU A 10 0.34 8.50 7.51
N ARG A 11 0.49 9.83 7.50
CA ARG A 11 1.45 10.56 6.66
C ARG A 11 2.79 10.84 7.37
N ASP A 12 3.07 10.14 8.46
CA ASP A 12 4.33 10.30 9.15
C ASP A 12 5.51 9.78 8.32
N PRO A 13 6.70 10.39 8.47
CA PRO A 13 7.90 9.90 7.81
C PRO A 13 8.26 8.49 8.30
N ASP A 14 8.93 7.73 7.43
CA ASP A 14 9.47 6.42 7.78
C ASP A 14 10.46 6.55 8.95
N PRO A 15 10.47 5.61 9.90
CA PRO A 15 11.31 5.68 11.09
C PRO A 15 12.79 5.57 10.73
N VAL A 16 13.66 6.49 11.16
CA VAL A 16 15.10 6.46 10.82
C VAL A 16 15.98 5.87 11.92
N ASN A 17 15.44 5.64 13.12
CA ASN A 17 16.10 4.92 14.20
C ASN A 17 15.14 4.00 14.97
N GLU A 18 15.67 3.17 15.87
CA GLU A 18 14.87 2.21 16.67
C GLU A 18 13.90 2.89 17.66
N GLY A 19 14.16 4.12 18.06
CA GLY A 19 13.19 4.92 18.84
C GLY A 19 12.01 5.33 17.98
N ASP A 20 12.27 5.75 16.74
CA ASP A 20 11.27 6.21 15.79
C ASP A 20 10.32 5.11 15.36
N ILE A 21 10.78 3.84 15.24
CA ILE A 21 9.91 2.74 14.80
C ILE A 21 8.74 2.52 15.76
N LYS A 22 8.93 2.72 17.07
CA LYS A 22 7.85 2.62 18.06
C LYS A 22 6.81 3.73 17.89
N ILE A 23 7.28 4.94 17.61
CA ILE A 23 6.42 6.11 17.37
C ILE A 23 5.63 5.91 16.07
N PHE A 24 6.31 5.52 15.00
CA PHE A 24 5.70 5.15 13.72
C PHE A 24 4.60 4.10 13.94
N CYS A 25 4.92 2.99 14.59
CA CYS A 25 3.97 1.92 14.86
C CYS A 25 2.75 2.37 15.66
N ALA A 26 2.94 3.17 16.71
CA ALA A 26 1.85 3.68 17.53
C ALA A 26 0.92 4.60 16.72
N ARG A 27 1.48 5.53 15.94
CA ARG A 27 0.71 6.51 15.17
C ARG A 27 0.03 5.89 13.96
N THR A 28 0.70 4.97 13.25
CA THR A 28 0.05 4.25 12.14
C THR A 28 -1.09 3.37 12.67
N ALA A 29 -0.92 2.69 13.81
CA ALA A 29 -2.00 1.93 14.44
C ALA A 29 -3.17 2.84 14.85
N GLU A 30 -2.88 4.02 15.41
CA GLU A 30 -3.89 5.01 15.75
C GLU A 30 -4.65 5.52 14.51
N GLY A 31 -3.94 5.83 13.43
CA GLY A 31 -4.52 6.27 12.15
C GLY A 31 -5.41 5.21 11.51
N LEU A 32 -4.96 3.95 11.47
CA LEU A 32 -5.76 2.84 10.96
C LEU A 32 -7.00 2.60 11.82
N GLY A 33 -6.86 2.62 13.15
CA GLY A 33 -8.01 2.50 14.06
C GLY A 33 -8.99 3.69 13.96
N CYS A 34 -8.48 4.89 13.65
CA CYS A 34 -9.29 6.07 13.36
C CYS A 34 -10.12 5.85 12.09
N LEU A 35 -9.50 5.37 11.01
CA LEU A 35 -10.18 5.04 9.75
C LEU A 35 -11.26 3.97 9.95
N ASP A 36 -10.96 2.90 10.69
CA ASP A 36 -11.93 1.83 10.95
C ASP A 36 -13.21 2.36 11.64
N ARG A 37 -13.05 3.21 12.67
CA ARG A 37 -14.19 3.83 13.38
C ARG A 37 -14.91 4.88 12.52
N CYS A 38 -14.19 5.51 11.62
CA CYS A 38 -14.72 6.52 10.71
C CYS A 38 -15.57 5.91 9.60
N LEU A 39 -15.11 4.79 9.06
CA LEU A 39 -15.73 4.07 7.96
C LEU A 39 -16.65 2.95 8.51
N ASP A 40 -17.54 3.27 9.44
CA ASP A 40 -18.35 2.28 10.17
C ASP A 40 -19.59 1.76 9.41
N SER A 41 -19.57 1.82 8.07
CA SER A 41 -20.67 1.27 7.27
C SER A 41 -20.63 -0.27 7.26
N PRO A 42 -21.78 -0.97 7.22
CA PRO A 42 -21.80 -2.43 7.09
C PRO A 42 -21.00 -2.95 5.89
N LEU A 43 -21.02 -2.21 4.77
CA LEU A 43 -20.25 -2.53 3.58
C LEU A 43 -18.74 -2.45 3.84
N TYR A 44 -18.27 -1.41 4.53
CA TYR A 44 -16.86 -1.30 4.90
C TYR A 44 -16.46 -2.39 5.89
N GLN A 45 -17.26 -2.66 6.92
CA GLN A 45 -16.95 -3.73 7.88
C GLN A 45 -16.81 -5.09 7.17
N ALA A 46 -17.68 -5.38 6.20
CA ALA A 46 -17.62 -6.60 5.40
C ALA A 46 -16.41 -6.66 4.44
N THR A 47 -15.92 -5.51 3.94
CA THR A 47 -14.86 -5.46 2.91
C THR A 47 -13.47 -5.12 3.46
N SER A 48 -13.38 -4.48 4.62
CA SER A 48 -12.12 -4.03 5.23
C SER A 48 -11.11 -5.16 5.52
N PRO A 49 -11.49 -6.40 5.86
CA PRO A 49 -10.52 -7.48 6.00
C PRO A 49 -9.80 -7.80 4.69
N PHE A 50 -10.47 -7.59 3.54
CA PHE A 50 -9.90 -7.83 2.22
C PHE A 50 -9.10 -6.62 1.71
N VAL A 51 -9.61 -5.41 1.94
CA VAL A 51 -8.97 -4.18 1.45
C VAL A 51 -7.80 -3.74 2.34
N MET A 52 -7.95 -3.81 3.66
CA MET A 52 -6.98 -3.31 4.64
C MET A 52 -6.27 -4.42 5.42
N GLY A 53 -6.73 -5.68 5.33
CA GLY A 53 -6.16 -6.77 6.13
C GLY A 53 -4.67 -6.99 5.88
N GLY A 54 -4.23 -6.92 4.63
CA GLY A 54 -2.82 -7.08 4.27
C GLY A 54 -1.96 -5.94 4.82
N VAL A 55 -2.46 -4.70 4.78
CA VAL A 55 -1.78 -3.54 5.37
C VAL A 55 -1.66 -3.67 6.89
N LYS A 56 -2.75 -4.06 7.57
CA LYS A 56 -2.76 -4.29 9.03
C LYS A 56 -1.81 -5.41 9.44
N GLN A 57 -1.78 -6.50 8.68
CA GLN A 57 -0.87 -7.62 8.91
C GLN A 57 0.59 -7.19 8.69
N LEU A 58 0.90 -6.52 7.58
CA LEU A 58 2.22 -6.00 7.30
C LEU A 58 2.73 -5.08 8.43
N LEU A 59 1.88 -4.15 8.89
CA LEU A 59 2.22 -3.28 10.00
C LEU A 59 2.49 -4.08 11.28
N SER A 60 1.65 -5.06 11.60
CA SER A 60 1.86 -5.94 12.75
C SER A 60 3.21 -6.67 12.66
N GLU A 61 3.61 -7.14 11.48
CA GLU A 61 4.90 -7.80 11.28
C GLU A 61 6.08 -6.83 11.43
N ILE A 62 6.00 -5.62 10.89
CA ILE A 62 7.04 -4.58 11.05
C ILE A 62 7.20 -4.19 12.52
N CYS A 63 6.08 -4.01 13.22
CA CYS A 63 6.02 -3.50 14.58
C CYS A 63 6.26 -4.55 15.67
N ALA A 64 6.33 -5.83 15.31
CA ALA A 64 6.58 -6.90 16.27
C ALA A 64 7.99 -6.77 16.89
N PRO A 65 8.13 -6.92 18.23
CA PRO A 65 9.43 -6.88 18.89
C PRO A 65 10.41 -7.90 18.28
N GLY A 66 11.60 -7.43 17.89
CA GLY A 66 12.63 -8.29 17.29
C GLY A 66 12.37 -8.70 15.84
N SER A 67 11.34 -8.18 15.18
CA SER A 67 10.98 -8.50 13.80
C SER A 67 12.15 -8.37 12.82
N SER A 68 12.35 -9.42 12.01
CA SER A 68 13.29 -9.37 10.89
C SER A 68 12.86 -8.34 9.84
N LEU A 69 11.56 -8.24 9.58
CA LEU A 69 11.01 -7.29 8.61
C LEU A 69 11.16 -5.85 9.13
N GLY A 70 10.86 -5.62 10.42
CA GLY A 70 11.07 -4.31 11.06
C GLY A 70 12.53 -3.85 11.03
N LYS A 71 13.49 -4.75 11.29
CA LYS A 71 14.92 -4.45 11.19
C LYS A 71 15.35 -4.08 9.77
N ARG A 72 14.90 -4.83 8.76
CA ARG A 72 15.21 -4.55 7.35
C ARG A 72 14.58 -3.23 6.90
N TYR A 73 13.33 -2.97 7.30
CA TYR A 73 12.68 -1.69 7.03
C TYR A 73 13.44 -0.52 7.63
N LEU A 74 13.89 -0.64 8.88
CA LEU A 74 14.70 0.39 9.52
C LEU A 74 16.06 0.60 8.84
N GLN A 75 16.66 -0.44 8.25
CA GLN A 75 17.92 -0.32 7.52
C GLN A 75 17.76 0.50 6.22
N GLU A 76 16.63 0.36 5.54
CA GLU A 76 16.37 1.01 4.24
C GLU A 76 15.60 2.34 4.38
N SER A 77 14.96 2.59 5.53
CA SER A 77 14.03 3.72 5.76
C SER A 77 14.64 5.09 5.52
N LYS A 78 15.94 5.26 5.77
CA LYS A 78 16.63 6.53 5.50
C LYS A 78 16.53 6.91 4.02
N CYS A 79 16.69 5.94 3.11
CA CYS A 79 16.51 6.21 1.68
C CYS A 79 15.04 6.27 1.29
N LEU A 80 14.21 5.35 1.82
CA LEU A 80 12.78 5.29 1.49
C LEU A 80 12.02 6.56 1.89
N ASN A 81 12.47 7.30 2.91
CA ASN A 81 11.95 8.62 3.25
C ASN A 81 12.04 9.63 2.10
N HIS A 82 13.05 9.53 1.23
CA HIS A 82 13.18 10.37 0.04
C HIS A 82 12.26 9.92 -1.11
N GLN A 83 11.56 8.80 -0.95
CA GLN A 83 10.64 8.18 -1.91
C GLN A 83 9.18 8.28 -1.45
N ASN A 84 8.86 9.19 -0.52
CA ASN A 84 7.54 9.31 0.11
C ASN A 84 6.39 9.65 -0.86
N THR A 85 6.67 10.15 -2.06
CA THR A 85 5.66 10.36 -3.12
C THR A 85 5.60 9.20 -4.12
N THR A 86 6.60 8.31 -4.15
CA THR A 86 6.76 7.30 -5.21
C THR A 86 5.54 6.39 -5.35
N VAL A 87 4.94 5.98 -4.23
CA VAL A 87 3.70 5.17 -4.24
C VAL A 87 2.55 5.93 -4.92
N MET A 88 2.34 7.19 -4.54
CA MET A 88 1.26 8.02 -5.09
C MET A 88 1.53 8.38 -6.56
N ASP A 89 2.77 8.68 -6.93
CA ASP A 89 3.15 9.01 -8.30
C ASP A 89 2.94 7.80 -9.24
N CYS A 90 3.35 6.61 -8.79
CA CYS A 90 3.14 5.37 -9.54
C CYS A 90 1.65 5.00 -9.64
N ALA A 91 0.88 5.19 -8.56
CA ALA A 91 -0.57 4.95 -8.59
C ALA A 91 -1.30 5.93 -9.51
N ALA A 92 -1.00 7.23 -9.42
CA ALA A 92 -1.59 8.28 -10.26
C ALA A 92 -1.27 8.07 -11.75
N SER A 93 -0.01 7.77 -12.06
CA SER A 93 0.41 7.47 -13.44
C SER A 93 -0.33 6.27 -14.03
N MET A 94 -0.72 5.30 -13.19
CA MET A 94 -1.55 4.19 -13.66
C MET A 94 -2.99 4.61 -13.90
N ILE A 95 -3.59 5.40 -13.00
CA ILE A 95 -4.97 5.91 -13.16
C ILE A 95 -5.12 6.75 -14.44
N ASP A 96 -4.15 7.62 -14.74
CA ASP A 96 -4.16 8.49 -15.92
C ASP A 96 -4.20 7.70 -17.25
N LYS A 97 -3.74 6.44 -17.24
CA LYS A 97 -3.78 5.55 -18.41
C LYS A 97 -5.15 4.93 -18.66
N TYR A 98 -6.13 5.14 -17.78
CA TYR A 98 -7.49 4.58 -17.91
C TYR A 98 -8.60 5.65 -17.99
N PRO A 99 -8.52 6.61 -18.94
CA PRO A 99 -9.50 7.69 -19.04
C PRO A 99 -10.94 7.20 -19.29
N ALA A 100 -11.09 6.03 -19.93
CA ALA A 100 -12.40 5.45 -20.24
C ALA A 100 -13.21 5.05 -18.99
N LEU A 101 -12.56 4.63 -17.90
CA LEU A 101 -13.23 4.23 -16.65
C LEU A 101 -13.75 5.41 -15.85
N ILE A 102 -13.03 6.54 -15.94
CA ILE A 102 -13.44 7.80 -15.32
C ILE A 102 -14.72 8.30 -15.99
N GLN A 103 -14.86 8.07 -17.30
CA GLN A 103 -15.98 8.58 -18.09
C GLN A 103 -17.24 7.71 -18.02
N ARG A 104 -17.12 6.38 -17.87
CA ARG A 104 -18.26 5.45 -17.72
C ARG A 104 -17.89 4.27 -16.81
N PRO A 105 -18.00 4.42 -15.48
CA PRO A 105 -17.67 3.36 -14.55
C PRO A 105 -18.77 2.29 -14.55
N ASP A 106 -18.50 1.12 -15.10
CA ASP A 106 -19.19 -0.11 -14.70
C ASP A 106 -18.35 -0.89 -13.68
N PRO A 107 -18.97 -1.59 -12.70
CA PRO A 107 -18.24 -2.23 -11.61
C PRO A 107 -17.17 -3.25 -12.06
N ASP A 108 -17.45 -4.03 -13.10
CA ASP A 108 -16.54 -5.08 -13.57
C ASP A 108 -15.29 -4.49 -14.22
N SER A 109 -15.47 -3.44 -15.03
CA SER A 109 -14.35 -2.70 -15.62
C SER A 109 -13.49 -2.01 -14.57
N ILE A 110 -14.10 -1.47 -13.50
CA ILE A 110 -13.36 -0.85 -12.38
C ILE A 110 -12.50 -1.89 -11.66
N ILE A 111 -13.08 -3.05 -11.31
CA ILE A 111 -12.36 -4.12 -10.63
C ILE A 111 -11.22 -4.63 -11.50
N LYS A 112 -11.49 -4.91 -12.79
CA LYS A 112 -10.47 -5.38 -13.73
C LYS A 112 -9.27 -4.44 -13.79
N VAL A 113 -9.52 -3.14 -13.90
CA VAL A 113 -8.42 -2.16 -14.01
C VAL A 113 -7.69 -1.95 -12.70
N PHE A 114 -8.42 -1.89 -11.58
CA PHE A 114 -7.80 -1.84 -10.27
C PHE A 114 -6.81 -3.00 -10.10
N CYS A 115 -7.28 -4.23 -10.38
CA CYS A 115 -6.46 -5.43 -10.32
C CYS A 115 -5.28 -5.42 -11.31
N CYS A 116 -5.49 -4.93 -12.54
CA CYS A 116 -4.41 -4.75 -13.51
C CYS A 116 -3.39 -3.68 -13.12
N SER A 117 -3.76 -2.74 -12.26
CA SER A 117 -2.90 -1.63 -11.85
C SER A 117 -1.99 -2.03 -10.68
N ILE A 118 -2.38 -2.98 -9.84
CA ILE A 118 -1.59 -3.42 -8.67
C ILE A 118 -0.19 -3.86 -9.08
N ASP A 119 -0.07 -4.80 -10.02
CA ASP A 119 1.23 -5.33 -10.45
C ASP A 119 2.10 -4.23 -11.07
N ARG A 120 1.52 -3.40 -11.94
CA ARG A 120 2.23 -2.30 -12.60
C ARG A 120 2.65 -1.19 -11.64
N THR A 121 1.82 -0.86 -10.66
CA THR A 121 2.18 0.07 -9.59
C THR A 121 3.31 -0.52 -8.76
N GLY A 122 3.27 -1.82 -8.44
CA GLY A 122 4.34 -2.54 -7.77
C GLY A 122 5.67 -2.51 -8.54
N GLU A 123 5.63 -2.77 -9.86
CA GLU A 123 6.78 -2.69 -10.76
C GLU A 123 7.35 -1.27 -10.79
N CYS A 124 6.52 -0.25 -11.01
CA CYS A 124 6.93 1.16 -11.02
C CYS A 124 7.63 1.57 -9.71
N ILE A 125 7.06 1.19 -8.56
CA ILE A 125 7.64 1.47 -7.25
C ILE A 125 8.99 0.76 -7.13
N SER A 126 9.04 -0.54 -7.47
CA SER A 126 10.24 -1.35 -7.35
C SER A 126 11.39 -0.83 -8.23
N GLU A 127 11.09 -0.42 -9.46
CA GLU A 127 12.07 0.16 -10.39
C GLU A 127 12.62 1.50 -9.89
N ARG A 128 11.75 2.40 -9.42
CA ARG A 128 12.17 3.70 -8.87
C ARG A 128 13.02 3.53 -7.61
N VAL A 129 12.57 2.70 -6.67
CA VAL A 129 13.33 2.39 -5.46
C VAL A 129 14.64 1.67 -5.81
N HIS A 130 14.66 0.80 -6.82
CA HIS A 130 15.90 0.15 -7.25
C HIS A 130 16.92 1.16 -7.75
N LYS A 131 16.47 2.11 -8.57
CA LYS A 131 17.30 3.18 -9.13
C LYS A 131 17.88 4.08 -8.05
N ASP A 132 17.06 4.49 -7.08
CA ASP A 132 17.43 5.55 -6.13
C ASP A 132 17.99 5.02 -4.81
N CYS A 133 17.53 3.85 -4.36
CA CYS A 133 17.89 3.23 -3.08
C CYS A 133 18.60 1.87 -3.21
N GLY A 134 18.72 1.33 -4.42
CA GLY A 134 19.42 0.08 -4.68
C GLY A 134 18.57 -1.18 -4.55
N ARG A 135 19.20 -2.33 -4.83
CA ARG A 135 18.54 -3.64 -4.92
C ARG A 135 17.90 -4.10 -3.60
N SER A 136 18.53 -3.82 -2.47
CA SER A 136 18.05 -4.28 -1.15
C SER A 136 16.71 -3.61 -0.79
N ALA A 137 16.66 -2.28 -0.87
CA ALA A 137 15.44 -1.49 -0.70
C ALA A 137 14.32 -1.92 -1.65
N SER A 138 14.62 -2.09 -2.94
CA SER A 138 13.63 -2.52 -3.94
C SER A 138 13.04 -3.90 -3.63
N LYS A 139 13.88 -4.85 -3.21
CA LYS A 139 13.41 -6.19 -2.80
C LYS A 139 12.52 -6.12 -1.55
N LEU A 140 12.90 -5.29 -0.57
CA LEU A 140 12.09 -5.07 0.63
C LEU A 140 10.72 -4.47 0.27
N VAL A 141 10.68 -3.41 -0.53
CA VAL A 141 9.42 -2.76 -0.92
C VAL A 141 8.54 -3.72 -1.72
N SER A 142 9.12 -4.52 -2.62
CA SER A 142 8.38 -5.56 -3.36
C SER A 142 7.76 -6.61 -2.42
N GLU A 143 8.49 -7.03 -1.39
CA GLU A 143 7.96 -7.94 -0.36
C GLU A 143 6.83 -7.30 0.46
N MET A 144 6.99 -6.03 0.87
CA MET A 144 5.99 -5.27 1.60
C MET A 144 4.71 -5.09 0.78
N MET A 145 4.82 -4.72 -0.50
CA MET A 145 3.70 -4.61 -1.43
C MET A 145 3.00 -5.96 -1.62
N GLY A 146 3.76 -7.04 -1.82
CA GLY A 146 3.21 -8.38 -1.93
C GLY A 146 2.38 -8.78 -0.71
N LYS A 147 2.84 -8.48 0.50
CA LYS A 147 2.10 -8.70 1.75
C LYS A 147 0.86 -7.81 1.85
N ALA A 148 0.99 -6.51 1.55
CA ALA A 148 -0.09 -5.53 1.65
C ALA A 148 -1.26 -5.87 0.71
N PHE A 149 -0.96 -6.25 -0.54
CA PHE A 149 -1.96 -6.56 -1.56
C PHE A 149 -2.39 -8.03 -1.61
N TYR A 150 -1.79 -8.91 -0.80
CA TYR A 150 -2.10 -10.34 -0.83
C TYR A 150 -3.61 -10.65 -0.68
N PRO A 151 -4.34 -10.10 0.31
CA PRO A 151 -5.77 -10.42 0.45
C PRO A 151 -6.63 -9.90 -0.71
N ILE A 152 -6.28 -8.72 -1.24
CA ILE A 152 -6.92 -8.15 -2.43
C ILE A 152 -6.72 -9.10 -3.62
N ASN A 153 -5.50 -9.58 -3.82
CA ASN A 153 -5.17 -10.47 -4.92
C ASN A 153 -5.87 -11.83 -4.81
N GLN A 154 -6.05 -12.34 -3.60
CA GLN A 154 -6.70 -13.64 -3.37
C GLN A 154 -8.24 -13.59 -3.46
N VAL A 155 -8.87 -12.44 -3.24
CA VAL A 155 -10.33 -12.33 -3.14
C VAL A 155 -10.94 -11.50 -4.25
N ILE A 156 -10.37 -10.32 -4.51
CA ILE A 156 -10.91 -9.36 -5.49
C ILE A 156 -10.35 -9.65 -6.88
N CYS A 157 -9.03 -9.89 -6.97
CA CYS A 157 -8.34 -10.04 -8.25
C CYS A 157 -8.10 -11.49 -8.67
N TYR A 158 -8.62 -12.47 -7.91
CA TYR A 158 -8.34 -13.89 -8.13
C TYR A 158 -8.64 -14.36 -9.56
N TYR A 159 -9.77 -13.92 -10.11
CA TYR A 159 -10.20 -14.29 -11.47
C TYR A 159 -9.65 -13.34 -12.55
N ASN A 160 -8.89 -12.32 -12.17
CA ASN A 160 -8.36 -11.39 -13.15
C ASN A 160 -7.17 -12.02 -13.86
N ASP A 161 -7.25 -12.11 -15.17
CA ASP A 161 -6.17 -12.62 -16.03
C ASP A 161 -5.24 -11.45 -16.38
N PRO A 162 -3.98 -11.43 -15.88
CA PRO A 162 -3.04 -10.35 -16.15
C PRO A 162 -2.76 -10.16 -17.64
N SER A 163 -2.88 -11.22 -18.46
CA SER A 163 -2.70 -11.14 -19.91
C SER A 163 -3.83 -10.35 -20.61
N LYS A 164 -4.98 -10.21 -19.95
CA LYS A 164 -6.13 -9.42 -20.42
C LYS A 164 -6.11 -7.99 -19.91
N CYS A 165 -5.05 -7.58 -19.22
CA CYS A 165 -4.84 -6.21 -18.79
C CYS A 165 -4.54 -5.32 -20.00
N PRO A 166 -5.13 -4.12 -20.09
CA PRO A 166 -4.89 -3.20 -21.21
C PRO A 166 -3.38 -2.91 -21.34
N GLN A 167 -2.78 -3.22 -22.49
CA GLN A 167 -1.37 -2.90 -22.76
C GLN A 167 -1.26 -1.43 -23.18
N PHE A 168 -0.24 -0.73 -22.67
CA PHE A 168 0.04 0.67 -22.98
C PHE A 168 1.51 0.83 -23.37
#